data_AF-A0A7C3YJM2-F1
#
_entry.id   AF-A0A7C3YJM2-F1
#
_cell.length_a   1.000
_cell.length_b   1.000
_cell.length_c   1.000
_cell.angle_alpha   90.00
_cell.angle_beta   90.00
_cell.angle_gamma   90.00
#
_symmetry.space_group_name_H-M   'P 1'
#
loop_
_entity.id
_entity.type
_entity.pdbx_description
1 polymer ?
#
loop_
_entity_poly.entity_id
_entity_poly.type
_entity_poly.pdbx_seq_one_letter_code
_entity_poly.pdbx_strand_id
1 'polypeptide(L)'
;MKNRRKNYLIEHKFQLRVFWKFLLMVTFASVLTGALVYFYIYYKQRTNIASVYYVTEKLGEVVDIKEPMEIVLLSIILSELVTIFVTAIFVLFYSHRMAGPIYRFKRVFEEVGRGNFNVQIYLRKNDEFKDLAESFNKMTFELSEKFNRFK
;
A
#
# COMPACT_ATOMS: atom_id res chain seq x y z
N MET A 1 -13.33 -3.91 36.66
CA MET A 1 -13.21 -4.27 35.23
C MET A 1 -11.91 -3.68 34.68
N LYS A 2 -11.06 -4.52 34.08
CA LYS A 2 -9.67 -4.22 33.72
C LYS A 2 -9.63 -3.27 32.51
N ASN A 3 -9.19 -2.04 32.72
CA ASN A 3 -9.02 -1.02 31.68
C ASN A 3 -8.08 -1.52 30.57
N ARG A 4 -8.62 -2.03 29.46
CA ARG A 4 -7.87 -2.31 28.24
C ARG A 4 -7.64 -0.97 27.53
N ARG A 5 -6.57 -0.26 27.91
CA ARG A 5 -6.10 0.90 27.14
C ARG A 5 -5.74 0.41 25.73
N LYS A 6 -6.65 0.58 24.79
CA LYS A 6 -6.40 0.34 23.37
C LYS A 6 -5.57 1.50 22.84
N ASN A 7 -4.27 1.49 23.09
CA ASN A 7 -3.35 2.39 22.40
C ASN A 7 -3.21 1.88 20.97
N TYR A 8 -4.05 2.38 20.07
CA TYR A 8 -4.01 2.12 18.63
C TYR A 8 -2.77 2.73 17.94
N LEU A 9 -1.93 3.43 18.71
CA LEU A 9 -1.00 4.44 18.26
C LEU A 9 0.38 4.20 18.90
N ILE A 10 1.04 3.12 18.51
CA ILE A 10 2.31 2.70 19.12
C ILE A 10 3.51 3.31 18.39
N GLU A 11 3.41 3.53 17.06
CA GLU A 11 4.50 4.11 16.23
C GLU A 11 3.93 4.93 15.05
N HIS A 12 3.27 6.07 15.34
CA HIS A 12 2.66 6.95 14.33
C HIS A 12 3.61 7.40 13.22
N LYS A 13 4.88 7.63 13.57
CA LYS A 13 5.90 8.08 12.61
C LYS A 13 6.18 7.03 11.54
N PHE A 14 6.15 5.75 11.92
CA PHE A 14 6.30 4.65 10.97
C PHE A 14 5.08 4.53 10.06
N GLN A 15 3.88 4.51 10.65
CA GLN A 15 2.62 4.39 9.89
C GLN A 15 2.44 5.54 8.91
N LEU A 16 2.67 6.80 9.32
CA LEU A 16 2.60 7.96 8.44
C LEU A 16 3.63 7.90 7.31
N ARG A 17 4.85 7.44 7.60
CA ARG A 17 5.90 7.30 6.58
C ARG A 17 5.51 6.25 5.53
N VAL A 18 4.98 5.10 5.95
CA VAL A 18 4.50 4.06 5.03
C VAL A 18 3.29 4.57 4.25
N PHE A 19 2.34 5.19 4.94
CA PHE A 19 1.13 5.78 4.37
C PHE A 19 1.43 6.72 3.21
N TRP A 20 2.23 7.77 3.45
CA TRP A 20 2.52 8.76 2.42
C TRP A 20 3.33 8.20 1.25
N LYS A 21 4.25 7.26 1.50
CA LYS A 21 5.02 6.61 0.42
C LYS A 21 4.13 5.77 -0.49
N PHE A 22 3.25 4.94 0.08
CA PHE A 22 2.33 4.12 -0.70
C PHE A 22 1.29 4.96 -1.42
N LEU A 23 0.73 5.96 -0.74
CA LEU A 23 -0.27 6.85 -1.35
C LEU A 23 0.32 7.57 -2.56
N LEU A 24 1.51 8.18 -2.42
CA LEU A 24 2.17 8.89 -3.51
C LEU A 24 2.52 7.95 -4.67
N MET A 25 3.03 6.75 -4.37
CA MET A 25 3.36 5.76 -5.40
C MET A 25 2.13 5.32 -6.20
N VAL A 26 1.01 5.02 -5.52
CA VAL A 26 -0.22 4.57 -6.17
C VAL A 26 -0.86 5.70 -6.97
N THR A 27 -1.00 6.90 -6.38
CA THR A 27 -1.53 8.09 -7.07
C THR A 27 -0.70 8.45 -8.29
N PHE A 28 0.63 8.37 -8.22
CA PHE A 28 1.47 8.63 -9.38
C PHE A 28 1.23 7.61 -10.51
N ALA A 29 1.13 6.32 -10.18
CA ALA A 29 0.88 5.26 -11.15
C ALA A 29 -0.52 5.36 -11.79
N SER A 30 -1.55 5.68 -11.00
CA SER A 30 -2.93 5.82 -11.49
C SER A 30 -3.10 7.08 -12.33
N VAL A 31 -2.52 8.22 -11.93
CA VAL A 31 -2.50 9.45 -12.75
C VAL A 31 -1.78 9.22 -14.08
N LEU A 32 -0.63 8.55 -14.07
CA LEU A 32 0.09 8.21 -15.30
C LEU A 32 -0.77 7.32 -16.22
N THR A 33 -1.42 6.32 -15.65
CA THR A 33 -2.31 5.43 -16.39
C THR A 33 -3.51 6.19 -16.98
N GLY A 34 -4.15 7.04 -16.18
CA GLY A 34 -5.25 7.90 -16.63
C GLY A 34 -4.84 8.84 -17.76
N ALA A 35 -3.65 9.43 -17.68
CA ALA A 35 -3.09 10.25 -18.74
C ALA A 35 -2.86 9.45 -20.03
N LEU A 36 -2.28 8.24 -19.93
CA LEU A 36 -2.08 7.37 -21.09
C LEU A 36 -3.41 6.96 -21.74
N VAL A 37 -4.42 6.61 -20.94
CA VAL A 37 -5.77 6.30 -21.43
C VAL A 37 -6.39 7.51 -22.12
N TYR A 38 -6.30 8.70 -21.51
CA TYR A 38 -6.79 9.94 -22.10
C TYR A 38 -6.11 10.24 -23.44
N PHE A 39 -4.77 10.18 -23.51
CA PHE A 39 -4.02 10.40 -24.73
C PHE A 39 -4.33 9.37 -25.81
N TYR A 40 -4.51 8.10 -25.43
CA TYR A 40 -4.88 7.03 -26.36
C TYR A 40 -6.27 7.27 -26.97
N ILE A 41 -7.27 7.61 -26.14
CA ILE A 41 -8.62 7.92 -26.60
C ILE A 41 -8.60 9.16 -27.48
N TYR A 42 -7.89 10.22 -27.07
CA TYR A 42 -7.70 11.44 -27.86
C TYR A 42 -7.07 11.15 -29.23
N TYR A 43 -6.00 10.36 -29.27
CA TYR A 43 -5.35 9.93 -30.50
C TYR A 43 -6.31 9.14 -31.40
N LYS A 44 -7.00 8.14 -30.85
CA LYS A 44 -7.98 7.33 -31.57
C LYS A 44 -9.15 8.13 -32.11
N GLN A 45 -9.68 9.08 -31.33
CA GLN A 45 -10.75 9.95 -31.79
C GLN A 45 -10.27 10.82 -32.96
N ARG A 46 -9.06 11.40 -32.89
CA ARG A 46 -8.49 12.19 -33.99
C ARG A 46 -8.28 11.39 -35.27
N THR A 47 -7.80 10.14 -35.18
CA THR A 47 -7.59 9.28 -36.35
C THR A 47 -8.90 8.70 -36.90
N ASN A 48 -9.83 8.33 -36.02
CA ASN A 48 -11.11 7.72 -36.42
C ASN A 48 -12.08 8.77 -36.99
N ILE A 49 -12.07 10.01 -36.49
CA ILE A 49 -12.83 11.12 -37.08
C ILE A 49 -12.44 11.30 -38.54
N ALA A 50 -11.14 11.25 -38.88
CA ALA A 50 -10.72 11.32 -40.28
C ALA A 50 -11.35 10.20 -41.11
N SER A 51 -11.24 8.93 -40.68
CA SER A 51 -11.84 7.80 -41.41
C SER A 51 -13.37 7.83 -41.50
N VAL A 52 -14.06 8.32 -40.46
CA VAL A 52 -15.52 8.45 -40.45
C VAL A 52 -15.96 9.56 -41.39
N TYR A 53 -15.31 10.73 -41.38
CA TYR A 53 -15.58 11.82 -42.34
C TYR A 53 -15.38 11.37 -43.80
N TYR A 54 -14.31 10.61 -44.10
CA TYR A 54 -14.08 10.08 -45.45
C TYR A 54 -15.18 9.11 -45.94
N VAL A 55 -15.83 8.38 -45.03
CA VAL A 55 -16.87 7.39 -45.36
C VAL A 55 -18.25 8.03 -45.39
N THR A 56 -18.55 8.96 -44.48
CA THR A 56 -19.83 9.68 -44.41
C THR A 56 -20.00 10.72 -45.51
N GLU A 57 -18.93 11.41 -45.93
CA GLU A 57 -18.94 12.28 -47.12
C GLU A 57 -19.32 11.47 -48.38
N LYS A 58 -18.85 10.22 -48.47
CA LYS A 58 -19.21 9.32 -49.59
C LYS A 58 -20.64 8.76 -49.52
N LEU A 59 -21.23 8.66 -48.33
CA LEU A 59 -22.54 8.05 -48.10
C LEU A 59 -23.66 9.06 -47.81
N GLY A 60 -23.35 10.35 -47.64
CA GLY A 60 -24.32 11.42 -47.38
C GLY A 60 -24.91 11.46 -45.97
N GLU A 61 -24.57 10.50 -45.09
CA GLU A 61 -25.03 10.45 -43.70
C GLU A 61 -23.93 10.88 -42.73
N VAL A 62 -24.01 12.08 -42.15
CA VAL A 62 -23.05 12.53 -41.12
C VAL A 62 -23.51 12.05 -39.75
N VAL A 63 -23.01 10.90 -39.29
CA VAL A 63 -23.20 10.44 -37.91
C VAL A 63 -22.10 11.06 -37.02
N ASP A 64 -22.46 12.05 -36.20
CA ASP A 64 -21.54 12.71 -35.26
C ASP A 64 -21.37 11.86 -33.98
N ILE A 65 -20.42 10.93 -33.98
CA ILE A 65 -20.08 10.14 -32.78
C ILE A 65 -19.09 10.94 -31.93
N LYS A 66 -19.59 11.96 -31.23
CA LYS A 66 -18.86 12.62 -30.15
C LYS A 66 -19.24 11.96 -28.83
N GLU A 67 -18.46 10.96 -28.42
CA GLU A 67 -18.34 10.65 -26.99
C GLU A 67 -17.83 11.94 -26.30
N PRO A 68 -18.59 12.53 -25.35
CA PRO A 68 -18.17 13.76 -24.71
C PRO A 68 -16.90 13.49 -23.92
N MET A 69 -15.79 14.10 -24.32
CA MET A 69 -14.50 13.97 -23.63
C MET A 69 -14.60 14.34 -22.14
N GLU A 70 -15.59 15.16 -21.78
CA GLU A 70 -15.97 15.51 -20.42
C GLU A 70 -16.41 14.29 -19.59
N ILE A 71 -17.18 13.35 -20.16
CA ILE A 71 -17.62 12.12 -19.46
C ILE A 71 -16.42 11.21 -19.18
N VAL A 72 -15.50 11.10 -20.15
CA VAL A 72 -14.25 10.33 -19.98
C VAL A 72 -13.38 10.94 -18.90
N LEU A 73 -13.16 12.26 -18.93
CA LEU A 73 -12.41 12.98 -17.91
C LEU A 73 -13.03 12.85 -16.53
N LEU A 74 -14.36 12.99 -16.43
CA LEU A 74 -15.09 12.81 -15.17
C LEU A 74 -14.92 11.39 -14.63
N SER A 75 -15.00 10.38 -15.49
CA SER A 75 -14.82 8.97 -15.13
C SER A 75 -13.40 8.68 -14.62
N ILE A 76 -12.38 9.27 -15.26
CA ILE A 76 -10.97 9.17 -14.80
C ILE A 76 -10.83 9.82 -13.42
N ILE A 77 -11.35 11.04 -13.22
CA ILE A 77 -11.27 11.74 -11.93
C ILE A 77 -11.99 10.94 -10.82
N LEU A 78 -13.20 10.44 -11.09
CA LEU A 78 -13.94 9.62 -10.13
C LEU A 78 -13.19 8.33 -9.78
N SER A 79 -12.61 7.66 -10.79
CA SER A 79 -11.80 6.46 -10.57
C SER A 79 -10.55 6.74 -9.72
N GLU A 80 -9.94 7.91 -9.89
CA GLU A 80 -8.77 8.34 -9.11
C GLU A 80 -9.15 8.59 -7.65
N LEU A 81 -10.26 9.28 -7.40
CA LEU A 81 -10.77 9.53 -6.04
C LEU A 81 -11.10 8.22 -5.31
N VAL A 82 -11.74 7.28 -6.00
CA VAL A 82 -12.03 5.94 -5.44
C VAL A 82 -10.74 5.19 -5.13
N THR A 83 -9.77 5.22 -6.05
CA THR A 83 -8.45 4.59 -5.86
C THR A 83 -7.75 5.15 -4.62
N ILE A 84 -7.63 6.48 -4.51
CA ILE A 84 -7.03 7.17 -3.37
C ILE A 84 -7.71 6.77 -2.06
N PHE A 85 -9.05 6.77 -2.05
CA PHE A 85 -9.83 6.42 -0.85
C PHE A 85 -9.59 4.97 -0.41
N VAL A 86 -9.69 4.02 -1.35
CA VAL A 86 -9.48 2.59 -1.08
C VAL A 86 -8.04 2.32 -0.63
N THR A 87 -7.05 2.93 -1.30
CA THR A 87 -5.64 2.81 -0.93
C THR A 87 -5.38 3.37 0.46
N ALA A 88 -5.93 4.55 0.79
CA ALA A 88 -5.75 5.16 2.10
C ALA A 88 -6.28 4.23 3.21
N ILE A 89 -7.48 3.69 3.04
CA ILE A 89 -8.06 2.71 3.96
C ILE A 89 -7.14 1.48 4.08
N PHE A 90 -6.79 0.85 2.96
CA PHE A 90 -5.97 -0.35 2.93
C PHE A 90 -4.63 -0.16 3.67
N VAL A 91 -3.92 0.93 3.38
CA VAL A 91 -2.60 1.20 3.96
C VAL A 91 -2.72 1.52 5.45
N LEU A 92 -3.75 2.24 5.89
CA LEU A 92 -3.99 2.49 7.32
C LEU A 92 -4.22 1.19 8.09
N PHE A 93 -5.09 0.31 7.57
CA PHE A 93 -5.36 -0.98 8.21
C PHE A 93 -4.13 -1.91 8.21
N TYR A 94 -3.41 -1.99 7.09
CA TYR A 94 -2.26 -2.89 6.96
C TYR A 94 -1.06 -2.40 7.78
N SER A 95 -0.74 -1.11 7.73
CA SER A 95 0.35 -0.53 8.53
C SER A 95 0.11 -0.66 10.04
N HIS A 96 -1.16 -0.65 10.48
CA HIS A 96 -1.51 -0.90 11.87
C HIS A 96 -1.14 -2.32 12.31
N ARG A 97 -1.38 -3.34 11.45
CA ARG A 97 -1.01 -4.74 11.74
C ARG A 97 0.51 -4.96 11.81
N MET A 98 1.30 -4.16 11.08
CA MET A 98 2.76 -4.24 11.11
C MET A 98 3.38 -3.52 12.33
N ALA A 99 2.82 -2.37 12.74
CA ALA A 99 3.41 -1.52 13.77
C ALA A 99 3.52 -2.20 15.14
N GLY A 100 2.52 -3.02 15.51
CA GLY A 100 2.53 -3.75 16.78
C GLY A 100 3.69 -4.75 16.91
N PRO A 101 3.85 -5.68 15.95
CA PRO A 101 5.01 -6.57 15.89
C PRO A 101 6.34 -5.83 15.85
N ILE A 102 6.51 -4.83 14.98
CA ILE A 102 7.76 -4.05 14.85
C ILE A 102 8.17 -3.43 16.19
N TYR A 103 7.21 -2.84 16.92
CA TYR A 103 7.48 -2.29 18.25
C TYR A 103 7.96 -3.35 19.24
N ARG A 104 7.39 -4.56 19.19
CA ARG A 104 7.82 -5.67 20.04
C ARG A 104 9.22 -6.15 19.69
N PHE A 105 9.54 -6.30 18.40
CA PHE A 105 10.90 -6.61 17.95
C PHE A 105 11.90 -5.59 18.48
N LYS A 106 11.63 -4.29 18.32
CA LYS A 106 12.52 -3.22 18.80
C LYS A 106 12.84 -3.35 20.28
N ARG A 107 11.81 -3.53 21.13
CA ARG A 107 12.01 -3.71 22.58
C ARG A 107 12.85 -4.93 22.92
N VAL A 108 12.60 -6.06 22.26
CA VAL A 108 13.34 -7.29 22.54
C VAL A 108 14.78 -7.20 22.04
N PHE A 109 15.01 -6.55 20.89
CA PHE A 109 16.36 -6.29 20.39
C PHE A 109 17.17 -5.41 21.35
N GLU A 110 16.56 -4.39 21.94
CA GLU A 110 17.20 -3.55 22.97
C GLU A 110 17.59 -4.37 24.22
N GLU A 111 16.76 -5.30 24.66
CA GLU A 111 17.07 -6.20 25.80
C GLU A 111 18.21 -7.17 25.49
N VAL A 112 18.19 -7.80 24.31
CA VAL A 112 19.27 -8.68 23.85
C VAL A 112 20.58 -7.90 23.71
N GLY A 113 20.54 -6.68 23.19
CA GLY A 113 21.70 -5.80 23.08
C GLY A 113 22.32 -5.41 24.44
N ARG A 114 21.55 -5.51 25.54
CA ARG A 114 22.03 -5.34 26.92
C ARG A 114 22.56 -6.63 27.54
N GLY A 115 22.63 -7.73 26.78
CA GLY A 115 23.10 -9.04 27.24
C GLY A 115 22.00 -9.90 27.89
N ASN A 116 20.74 -9.48 27.84
CA ASN A 116 19.62 -10.30 28.32
C ASN A 116 19.14 -11.23 27.20
N PHE A 117 19.68 -12.46 27.13
CA PHE A 117 19.29 -13.45 26.12
C PHE A 117 18.04 -14.28 26.48
N ASN A 118 17.52 -14.15 27.70
CA ASN A 118 16.37 -14.92 28.18
C ASN A 118 15.02 -14.31 27.78
N VAL A 119 15.00 -13.50 26.72
CA VAL A 119 13.81 -12.85 26.18
C VAL A 119 13.37 -13.53 24.88
N GLN A 120 12.05 -13.59 24.69
CA GLN A 120 11.44 -14.17 23.50
C GLN A 120 10.34 -13.26 22.95
N ILE A 121 10.15 -13.32 21.64
CA ILE A 121 9.13 -12.60 20.88
C ILE A 121 7.92 -13.52 20.67
N TYR A 122 6.78 -13.13 21.24
CA TYR A 122 5.50 -13.79 21.03
C TYR A 122 4.52 -12.88 20.31
N LEU A 123 4.14 -13.26 19.10
CA LEU A 123 3.21 -12.54 18.24
C LEU A 123 1.81 -13.18 18.28
N ARG A 124 0.77 -12.40 18.02
CA ARG A 124 -0.62 -12.91 18.01
C ARG A 124 -0.86 -13.79 16.78
N LYS A 125 -1.94 -14.58 16.82
CA LYS A 125 -2.32 -15.49 15.71
C LYS A 125 -2.42 -14.79 14.35
N ASN A 126 -2.79 -13.53 14.29
CA ASN A 126 -2.94 -12.79 13.02
C ASN A 126 -1.91 -11.65 12.89
N ASP A 127 -0.82 -11.69 13.67
CA ASP A 127 0.29 -10.75 13.49
C ASP A 127 1.20 -11.25 12.36
N GLU A 128 1.82 -10.32 11.64
CA GLU A 128 2.86 -10.59 10.65
C GLU A 128 4.20 -10.94 11.32
N PHE A 129 5.17 -11.49 10.57
CA PHE A 129 6.54 -11.77 11.02
C PHE A 129 6.71 -12.90 12.05
N LYS A 130 5.81 -13.88 12.09
CA LYS A 130 5.94 -15.02 13.02
C LYS A 130 7.19 -15.87 12.76
N ASP A 131 7.48 -16.15 11.49
CA ASP A 131 8.65 -16.96 11.12
C ASP A 131 9.96 -16.24 11.52
N LEU A 132 9.96 -14.90 11.44
CA LEU A 132 11.05 -14.07 11.94
C LEU A 132 11.14 -14.12 13.47
N ALA A 133 10.01 -14.07 14.18
CA ALA A 133 10.00 -14.19 15.63
C ALA A 133 10.53 -15.57 16.09
N GLU A 134 10.15 -16.64 15.41
CA GLU A 134 10.64 -17.99 15.67
C GLU A 134 12.15 -18.11 15.43
N SER A 135 12.61 -17.66 14.27
CA SER A 135 14.03 -17.65 13.93
C SER A 135 14.85 -16.81 14.92
N PHE A 136 14.32 -15.66 15.33
CA PHE A 136 14.95 -14.81 16.34
C PHE A 136 15.01 -15.49 17.72
N ASN A 137 13.91 -16.12 18.16
CA ASN A 137 13.86 -16.83 19.44
C ASN A 137 14.83 -18.01 19.48
N LYS A 138 14.99 -18.72 18.36
CA LYS A 138 16.00 -19.78 18.25
C LYS A 138 17.42 -19.23 18.38
N MET A 139 17.72 -18.12 17.70
CA MET A 139 19.01 -17.46 17.80
C MET A 139 19.31 -17.00 19.24
N THR A 140 18.37 -16.34 19.92
CA THR A 140 18.60 -15.87 21.30
C THR A 140 18.75 -17.03 22.27
N PHE A 141 18.02 -18.14 22.06
CA PHE A 141 18.20 -19.36 22.82
C PHE A 141 19.60 -19.95 22.66
N GLU A 142 20.09 -20.10 21.42
CA GLU A 142 21.45 -20.61 21.17
C GLU A 142 22.55 -19.70 21.75
N LEU A 143 22.34 -18.38 21.73
CA LEU A 143 23.24 -17.42 22.38
C LEU A 143 23.24 -17.56 23.90
N SER A 144 22.07 -17.71 24.52
CA SER A 144 21.94 -17.94 25.96
C SER A 144 22.67 -19.21 26.39
N GLU A 145 22.48 -20.31 25.65
CA GLU A 145 23.16 -21.59 25.90
C GLU A 145 24.69 -21.45 25.82
N LYS A 146 25.21 -20.78 24.79
CA LYS A 146 26.64 -20.54 24.66
C LYS A 146 27.17 -19.69 25.80
N PHE A 147 26.48 -18.60 26.16
CA PHE A 147 26.90 -17.71 27.22
C PHE A 147 26.94 -18.40 28.59
N ASN A 148 25.96 -19.26 28.89
CA ASN A 148 25.91 -20.04 30.13
C ASN A 148 27.01 -21.12 30.21
N ARG A 149 27.53 -21.62 29.08
CA ARG A 149 28.65 -22.58 29.06
C ARG A 149 30.00 -21.98 29.41
N PHE A 150 30.17 -20.66 29.26
CA PHE A 150 31.42 -19.95 29.53
C PHE A 150 31.47 -19.33 30.94
N LYS A 151 30.41 -19.47 31.72
CA LYS A 151 30.29 -18.94 33.08
C LYS A 151 30.39 -20.07 34.10
#